data_AF-A0A7J6UWZ7-F1
#
_entry.id   AF-A0A7J6UWZ7-F1
#
_cell.length_a   1.000
_cell.length_b   1.000
_cell.length_c   1.000
_cell.angle_alpha   90.00
_cell.angle_beta   90.00
_cell.angle_gamma   90.00
#
_symmetry.space_group_name_H-M   'P 1'
#
loop_
_entity.id
_entity.type
_entity.pdbx_description
1 polymer ?
#
loop_
_entity_poly.entity_id
_entity_poly.type
_entity_poly.pdbx_seq_one_letter_code
_entity_poly.pdbx_strand_id
1 'polypeptide(L)'
;MADTYDRILVVGVFEHMKNYELLLRKISEWMAKDGLLFVEHMCHKTFAYNCEPLDEDDWFAEYVFPAGTMITPSASFFLYFQDDVSVVNHWTLSGKHFSRT
;
A
#
# COMPACT_ATOMS: atom_id res chain seq x y z
N MET A 1 -20.98 15.32 11.55
CA MET A 1 -20.81 13.90 11.19
C MET A 1 -19.70 13.86 10.16
N ALA A 2 -18.74 12.95 10.29
CA ALA A 2 -17.79 12.74 9.20
C ALA A 2 -18.56 12.23 7.98
N ASP A 3 -18.22 12.71 6.79
CA ASP A 3 -18.80 12.22 5.55
C ASP A 3 -18.39 10.75 5.35
N THR A 4 -19.34 9.92 4.91
CA THR A 4 -19.11 8.50 4.59
C THR A 4 -19.29 8.27 3.10
N TYR A 5 -18.51 7.35 2.53
CA TYR A 5 -18.49 7.04 1.11
C TYR A 5 -18.81 5.57 0.86
N ASP A 6 -19.57 5.29 -0.20
CA ASP A 6 -19.86 3.92 -0.63
C ASP A 6 -18.63 3.23 -1.23
N ARG A 7 -17.72 4.00 -1.84
CA ARG A 7 -16.50 3.46 -2.47
C ARG A 7 -15.32 4.37 -2.16
N ILE A 8 -14.25 3.77 -1.65
CA ILE A 8 -12.97 4.44 -1.42
C ILE A 8 -11.93 3.77 -2.32
N LEU A 9 -11.20 4.58 -3.07
CA LEU A 9 -10.17 4.13 -4.01
C LEU A 9 -8.83 4.71 -3.53
N VAL A 10 -7.84 3.85 -3.31
CA VAL A 10 -6.48 4.27 -2.96
C VAL A 10 -5.52 3.65 -3.95
N VAL A 11 -4.87 4.47 -4.77
CA VAL A 11 -4.01 4.03 -5.87
C VAL A 11 -2.63 4.64 -5.71
N GLY A 12 -1.62 3.83 -5.39
CA GLY A 12 -0.21 4.25 -5.29
C GLY A 12 0.09 5.21 -4.12
N VAL A 13 -0.65 5.12 -3.01
CA VAL A 13 -0.48 6.01 -1.85
C VAL A 13 0.17 5.31 -0.66
N PHE A 14 -0.10 4.02 -0.47
CA PHE A 14 0.28 3.31 0.76
C PHE A 14 1.79 3.10 0.87
N GLU A 15 2.50 3.13 -0.24
CA GLU A 15 3.96 3.09 -0.34
C GLU A 15 4.61 4.23 0.45
N HIS A 16 3.92 5.36 0.62
CA HIS A 16 4.41 6.54 1.34
C HIS A 16 3.98 6.60 2.81
N MET A 17 3.19 5.63 3.25
CA MET A 17 2.67 5.56 4.61
C MET A 17 3.50 4.59 5.45
N LYS A 18 3.28 4.57 6.77
CA LYS A 18 4.03 3.70 7.70
C LYS A 18 3.13 2.89 8.62
N ASN A 19 2.29 3.55 9.41
CA ASN A 19 1.37 2.85 10.31
C ASN A 19 0.06 2.50 9.58
N TYR A 20 0.02 1.30 9.01
CA TYR A 20 -1.11 0.83 8.21
C TYR A 20 -2.34 0.45 9.01
N GLU A 21 -2.16 -0.02 10.24
CA GLU A 21 -3.26 -0.28 11.17
C GLU A 21 -4.06 1.01 11.43
N LEU A 22 -3.39 2.07 11.85
CA LEU A 22 -4.03 3.37 12.08
C LEU A 22 -4.59 4.00 10.81
N LEU A 23 -3.90 3.83 9.67
CA LEU A 23 -4.37 4.35 8.39
C LEU A 23 -5.66 3.66 7.94
N LEU A 24 -5.69 2.32 7.99
CA LEU A 24 -6.86 1.54 7.58
C LEU A 24 -8.03 1.73 8.55
N ARG A 25 -7.75 1.89 9.85
CA ARG A 25 -8.75 2.32 10.84
C ARG A 25 -9.37 3.66 10.49
N LYS A 26 -8.55 4.64 10.12
CA LYS A 26 -9.07 5.96 9.71
C LYS A 26 -9.89 5.88 8.43
N ILE A 27 -9.49 5.03 7.48
CA ILE A 27 -10.23 4.83 6.22
C ILE A 27 -11.55 4.11 6.48
N SER A 28 -11.60 3.14 7.39
CA SER A 28 -12.82 2.40 7.71
C SER A 28 -13.89 3.31 8.31
N GLU A 29 -13.50 4.32 9.09
CA GLU A 29 -14.42 5.34 9.63
C GLU A 29 -15.11 6.16 8.53
N TRP A 30 -14.52 6.24 7.32
CA TRP A 30 -15.10 6.91 6.16
C TRP A 30 -15.94 5.97 5.29
N MET A 31 -15.96 4.67 5.56
CA MET A 31 -16.73 3.70 4.78
C MET A 31 -18.20 3.68 5.23
N ALA A 32 -19.11 3.75 4.26
CA ALA A 32 -20.50 3.41 4.50
C ALA A 32 -20.64 1.93 4.92
N LYS A 33 -21.77 1.54 5.51
CA LYS A 33 -22.01 0.18 6.05
C LYS A 33 -21.73 -0.95 5.04
N ASP A 34 -22.09 -0.74 3.78
CA ASP A 34 -21.86 -1.67 2.67
C ASP A 34 -20.82 -1.11 1.68
N GLY A 35 -19.95 -0.24 2.19
CA GLY A 35 -18.90 0.42 1.44
C GLY A 35 -17.77 -0.54 1.09
N LEU A 36 -17.07 -0.28 -0.01
CA LEU A 36 -15.90 -1.06 -0.41
C LEU A 36 -14.68 -0.17 -0.55
N LEU A 37 -13.55 -0.69 -0.06
CA LEU A 37 -12.22 -0.13 -0.25
C LEU A 37 -11.50 -0.92 -1.34
N PHE A 38 -10.99 -0.22 -2.34
CA PHE A 38 -10.05 -0.77 -3.31
C PHE A 38 -8.67 -0.14 -3.11
N VAL A 39 -7.65 -0.98 -3.02
CA VAL A 39 -6.26 -0.56 -2.86
C VAL A 39 -5.43 -1.14 -4.00
N GLU A 40 -4.74 -0.26 -4.73
CA GLU A 40 -3.65 -0.62 -5.62
C GLU A 40 -2.34 -0.13 -5.03
N HIS A 41 -1.36 -1.03 -4.95
CA HIS A 41 -0.02 -0.71 -4.51
C HIS A 41 1.02 -1.50 -5.31
N MET A 42 2.18 -0.90 -5.52
CA MET A 42 3.35 -1.61 -6.01
C MET A 42 3.83 -2.60 -4.95
N CYS A 43 4.35 -3.75 -5.38
CA CYS A 43 4.87 -4.75 -4.46
C CYS A 43 5.95 -5.62 -5.08
N HIS A 44 6.77 -6.19 -4.20
CA HIS A 44 7.47 -7.41 -4.54
C HIS A 44 6.59 -8.63 -4.22
N LYS A 45 6.70 -9.70 -5.01
CA LYS A 45 5.82 -10.88 -4.88
C LYS A 45 5.94 -11.65 -3.55
N THR A 46 7.00 -11.43 -2.76
CA THR A 46 7.32 -12.27 -1.59
C THR A 46 7.73 -11.46 -0.37
N PHE A 47 8.85 -10.74 -0.44
CA PHE A 47 9.35 -9.91 0.67
C PHE A 47 8.77 -8.50 0.68
N ALA A 48 8.77 -7.89 1.86
CA ALA A 48 8.46 -6.49 2.10
C ALA A 48 9.69 -5.81 2.75
N TYR A 49 9.99 -4.56 2.38
CA TYR A 49 11.17 -3.84 2.86
C TYR A 49 10.98 -2.33 2.77
N ASN A 50 11.64 -1.57 3.66
CA ASN A 50 11.79 -0.13 3.49
C ASN A 50 12.76 0.13 2.33
N CYS A 51 12.45 1.11 1.49
CA CYS A 51 13.36 1.53 0.43
C CYS A 51 14.48 2.39 1.01
N GLU A 52 15.48 1.71 1.55
CA GLU A 52 16.67 2.25 2.19
C GLU A 52 17.89 1.54 1.57
N PRO A 53 19.06 2.20 1.47
CA PRO A 53 20.26 1.58 0.92
C PRO A 53 20.63 0.29 1.65
N LEU A 54 20.96 -0.76 0.89
CA LEU A 54 21.43 -2.03 1.45
C LEU A 54 22.80 -1.90 2.12
N ASP A 55 23.67 -1.09 1.51
CA ASP A 55 25.03 -0.78 1.95
C ASP A 55 25.47 0.58 1.37
N GLU A 56 26.73 0.97 1.61
CA GLU A 56 27.29 2.23 1.11
C GLU A 56 27.44 2.27 -0.43
N ASP A 57 27.41 1.12 -1.10
CA ASP A 57 27.51 1.02 -2.56
C ASP A 57 26.13 1.08 -3.25
N ASP A 58 25.03 0.96 -2.51
CA ASP A 58 23.66 1.03 -3.01
C ASP A 58 23.22 2.49 -3.27
N TRP A 59 23.70 3.02 -4.39
CA TRP A 59 23.26 4.32 -4.90
C TRP A 59 21.83 4.30 -5.45
N PHE A 60 21.23 3.14 -5.72
CA PHE A 60 19.95 3.04 -6.43
C PHE A 60 18.76 3.27 -5.52
N ALA A 61 18.80 2.81 -4.27
CA ALA A 61 17.70 2.93 -3.31
C ALA A 61 17.20 4.38 -3.14
N GLU A 62 18.10 5.36 -3.19
CA GLU A 62 17.79 6.79 -3.05
C GLU A 62 17.86 7.57 -4.37
N TYR A 63 18.07 6.89 -5.50
CA TYR A 63 18.26 7.56 -6.80
C TYR A 63 17.02 8.31 -7.26
N VAL A 64 15.83 7.77 -6.98
CA VAL A 64 14.53 8.35 -7.41
C VAL A 64 13.80 9.00 -6.25
N PHE A 65 13.75 8.33 -5.10
CA PHE A 65 13.00 8.76 -3.93
C PHE A 65 13.92 9.03 -2.76
N PRO A 66 13.67 10.08 -1.96
CA PRO A 66 14.46 10.31 -0.76
C PRO A 66 14.30 9.15 0.25
N ALA A 67 15.36 8.88 1.00
CA ALA A 67 15.39 7.85 2.03
C ALA A 67 14.18 7.92 2.97
N GLY A 68 13.63 6.76 3.34
CA GLY A 68 12.55 6.64 4.32
C GLY A 68 11.17 7.06 3.83
N THR A 69 11.04 7.63 2.62
CA THR A 69 9.75 8.08 2.05
C THR A 69 8.94 6.98 1.38
N MET A 70 9.53 5.80 1.19
CA MET A 70 8.92 4.70 0.45
C MET A 70 9.12 3.36 1.17
N ILE A 71 8.10 2.51 1.10
CA ILE A 71 8.20 1.07 1.40
C ILE A 71 7.88 0.30 0.12
N THR A 72 8.47 -0.88 -0.04
CA THR A 72 8.00 -1.87 -1.01
C THR A 72 7.30 -3.00 -0.23
N PRO A 73 5.96 -3.03 -0.22
CA PRO A 73 5.19 -4.11 0.39
C PRO A 73 5.42 -5.44 -0.31
N SER A 74 5.09 -6.53 0.37
CA SER A 74 4.85 -7.82 -0.28
C SER A 74 3.44 -7.87 -0.86
N ALA A 75 3.19 -8.74 -1.84
CA ALA A 75 1.83 -8.92 -2.38
C ALA A 75 0.80 -9.28 -1.29
N SER A 76 1.20 -10.00 -0.25
CA SER A 76 0.32 -10.37 0.87
C SER A 76 0.28 -9.35 2.01
N PHE A 77 0.96 -8.20 1.90
CA PHE A 77 1.28 -7.34 3.04
C PHE A 77 0.04 -6.80 3.78
N PHE A 78 -0.97 -6.33 3.04
CA PHE A 78 -2.20 -5.79 3.65
C PHE A 78 -3.14 -6.86 4.19
N LEU A 79 -2.91 -8.14 3.91
CA LEU A 79 -3.70 -9.23 4.50
C LEU A 79 -3.45 -9.36 6.02
N TYR A 80 -2.36 -8.78 6.52
CA TYR A 80 -2.03 -8.75 7.94
C TYR A 80 -2.63 -7.55 8.68
N PHE A 81 -3.28 -6.61 7.98
CA PHE A 81 -3.88 -5.41 8.56
C PHE A 81 -5.39 -5.41 8.32
N GLN A 82 -6.10 -6.30 9.01
CA GLN A 82 -7.55 -6.53 8.83
C GLN A 82 -8.36 -6.30 10.10
N ASP A 83 -7.85 -5.45 11.00
CA ASP A 83 -8.54 -5.16 12.28
C ASP A 83 -9.86 -4.41 12.06
N ASP A 84 -9.89 -3.48 11.11
CA ASP A 84 -11.07 -2.64 10.82
C ASP A 84 -11.63 -2.84 9.40
N VAL A 85 -10.97 -3.63 8.56
CA VAL A 85 -11.39 -3.94 7.18
C VAL A 85 -11.19 -5.43 6.89
N SER A 86 -12.00 -6.01 6.02
CA SER A 86 -11.88 -7.42 5.63
C SER A 86 -11.64 -7.55 4.13
N VAL A 87 -10.63 -8.33 3.74
CA VAL A 87 -10.35 -8.62 2.33
C VAL A 87 -11.50 -9.41 1.73
N VAL A 88 -12.01 -8.94 0.59
CA VAL A 88 -13.04 -9.65 -0.20
C VAL A 88 -12.40 -10.38 -1.37
N ASN A 89 -11.40 -9.77 -2.01
CA ASN A 89 -10.66 -10.34 -3.13
C ASN A 89 -9.23 -9.79 -3.15
N HIS A 90 -8.35 -10.52 -3.84
CA HIS A 90 -6.94 -10.15 -4.00
C HIS A 90 -6.45 -10.57 -5.39
N TRP A 91 -5.79 -9.64 -6.09
CA TRP A 91 -5.22 -9.86 -7.41
C TRP A 91 -3.80 -9.28 -7.49
N THR A 92 -2.99 -9.85 -8.36
CA THR A 92 -1.67 -9.32 -8.72
C THR A 92 -1.60 -9.08 -10.21
N LEU A 93 -0.96 -7.99 -10.62
CA LEU A 93 -0.68 -7.71 -12.03
C LEU A 93 0.81 -7.89 -12.33
N SER A 94 1.13 -8.36 -13.54
CA SER A 94 2.52 -8.52 -13.97
C SER A 94 3.26 -7.18 -13.98
N GLY A 95 4.48 -7.12 -13.44
CA GLY A 95 5.31 -5.91 -13.46
C GLY A 95 5.63 -5.39 -14.86
N LYS A 96 5.41 -6.20 -15.92
CA LYS A 96 5.52 -5.76 -17.31
C LYS A 96 4.55 -4.62 -17.67
N HIS A 97 3.44 -4.47 -16.96
CA HIS A 97 2.52 -3.37 -17.18
C HIS A 97 3.14 -2.03 -16.74
N PHE A 98 3.61 -1.95 -15.51
CA PHE A 98 4.25 -0.73 -14.98
C PHE A 98 5.56 -0.41 -15.72
N SER A 99 6.39 -1.42 -16.02
CA SER A 99 7.64 -1.23 -16.76
C SER A 99 7.46 -0.60 -18.16
N ARG A 100 6.26 -0.68 -18.76
CA ARG A 100 5.96 -0.13 -20.08
C ARG A 100 5.21 1.21 -20.03
N THR A 101 4.81 1.63 -18.85
CA THR A 101 4.14 2.93 -18.62
C THR A 101 5.19 4.03 -18.66
#